data_AF-A0A974PJ89-F1
#
_entry.id   AF-A0A974PJ89-F1
#
_cell.length_a   1.000
_cell.length_b   1.000
_cell.length_c   1.000
_cell.angle_alpha   90.00
_cell.angle_beta   90.00
_cell.angle_gamma   90.00
#
_symmetry.space_group_name_H-M   'P 1'
#
loop_
_entity.id
_entity.type
_entity.pdbx_description
1 polymer ?
#
loop_
_entity_poly.entity_id
_entity_poly.type
_entity_poly.pdbx_seq_one_letter_code
_entity_poly.pdbx_strand_id
1 'polypeptide(L)'
;MHQLQFKENQIQKIQPDMLQRMEKIVRTGIRHTKFYSDFYLDLNFMRNYNLNLFVWFVYDCGTNLIPFTEVDIGSFQNEWLSTIDDFKIQKSNDSGRLYLCNVQEGSITRINGYKTGNLYLKLKALI
;
A
#
# COMPACT_ATOMS: atom_id res chain seq x y z
N MET A 1 -23.14 -18.16 33.16
CA MET A 1 -23.29 -18.35 31.71
C MET A 1 -22.60 -17.18 31.02
N HIS A 2 -21.44 -17.40 30.40
CA HIS A 2 -20.75 -16.36 29.63
C HIS A 2 -21.14 -16.52 28.16
N GLN A 3 -21.87 -15.55 27.62
CA GLN A 3 -22.14 -15.47 26.18
C GLN A 3 -20.84 -15.04 25.48
N LEU A 4 -20.24 -15.97 24.75
CA LEU A 4 -19.22 -15.68 23.74
C LEU A 4 -19.92 -14.92 22.60
N GLN A 5 -19.85 -13.59 22.62
CA GLN A 5 -20.17 -12.77 21.46
C GLN A 5 -19.12 -13.07 20.38
N PHE A 6 -19.45 -13.97 19.46
CA PHE A 6 -18.76 -14.08 18.19
C PHE A 6 -18.97 -12.74 17.46
N LYS A 7 -17.97 -11.86 17.51
CA LYS A 7 -17.89 -10.75 16.55
C LYS A 7 -17.78 -11.40 15.19
N GLU A 8 -18.87 -11.35 14.44
CA GLU A 8 -18.89 -11.68 13.03
C GLU A 8 -17.83 -10.80 12.37
N ASN A 9 -16.69 -11.38 11.99
CA ASN A 9 -15.71 -10.70 11.16
C ASN A 9 -16.43 -10.45 9.84
N GLN A 10 -16.98 -9.25 9.66
CA GLN A 10 -17.47 -8.81 8.37
C GLN A 10 -16.29 -8.92 7.41
N ILE A 11 -16.31 -9.93 6.55
CA ILE A 11 -15.30 -10.11 5.51
C ILE A 11 -15.46 -8.90 4.58
N GLN A 12 -14.59 -7.90 4.72
CA GLN A 12 -14.55 -6.83 3.73
C GLN A 12 -14.25 -7.43 2.38
N LYS A 13 -15.23 -7.30 1.49
CA LYS A 13 -15.05 -7.60 0.08
C LYS A 13 -14.37 -6.40 -0.55
N ILE A 14 -13.06 -6.53 -0.78
CA ILE A 14 -12.33 -5.60 -1.64
C ILE A 14 -13.08 -5.55 -2.98
N GLN A 15 -13.39 -4.35 -3.45
CA GLN A 15 -14.13 -4.19 -4.70
C GLN A 15 -13.36 -4.84 -5.86
N PRO A 16 -14.00 -5.69 -6.69
CA PRO A 16 -13.31 -6.39 -7.78
C PRO A 16 -12.55 -5.46 -8.73
N ASP A 17 -13.13 -4.30 -9.02
CA ASP A 17 -12.51 -3.30 -9.92
C ASP A 17 -11.23 -2.70 -9.33
N MET A 18 -11.18 -2.52 -8.01
CA MET A 18 -9.98 -2.08 -7.30
C MET A 18 -8.87 -3.13 -7.43
N LEU A 19 -9.20 -4.41 -7.23
CA LEU A 19 -8.24 -5.51 -7.39
C LEU A 19 -7.67 -5.57 -8.81
N GLN A 20 -8.52 -5.46 -9.83
CA GLN A 20 -8.07 -5.45 -11.22
C GLN A 20 -7.12 -4.27 -11.51
N ARG A 21 -7.40 -3.09 -10.95
CA ARG A 21 -6.51 -1.93 -11.08
C ARG A 21 -5.18 -2.15 -10.37
N MET A 22 -5.18 -2.70 -9.15
CA MET A 22 -3.95 -3.03 -8.43
C MET A 22 -3.11 -4.07 -9.21
N GLU A 23 -3.73 -5.13 -9.71
CA GLU A 23 -3.06 -6.12 -10.55
C GLU A 23 -2.43 -5.50 -11.80
N LYS A 24 -3.15 -4.58 -12.47
CA LYS A 24 -2.62 -3.86 -13.63
C LYS A 24 -1.42 -2.99 -13.25
N ILE A 25 -1.47 -2.32 -12.10
CA ILE A 25 -0.34 -1.52 -11.58
C ILE A 25 0.86 -2.44 -11.32
N VAL A 26 0.68 -3.58 -10.65
CA VAL A 26 1.74 -4.56 -10.41
C VAL A 26 2.36 -5.04 -11.72
N ARG A 27 1.54 -5.47 -12.68
CA ARG A 27 1.99 -5.97 -13.98
C ARG A 27 2.77 -4.94 -14.80
N THR A 28 2.58 -3.65 -14.54
CA THR A 28 3.23 -2.56 -15.28
C THR A 28 4.35 -1.87 -14.49
N GLY A 29 4.35 -2.01 -13.17
CA GLY A 29 5.32 -1.39 -12.27
C GLY A 29 6.44 -2.32 -11.83
N ILE A 30 6.19 -3.63 -11.76
CA ILE A 30 7.16 -4.64 -11.32
C ILE A 30 7.79 -5.30 -12.54
N ARG A 31 9.12 -5.35 -12.56
CA ARG A 31 9.87 -5.83 -13.74
C ARG A 31 9.85 -7.35 -13.89
N HIS A 32 9.82 -8.08 -12.79
CA HIS A 32 9.88 -9.55 -12.79
C HIS A 32 8.69 -10.15 -12.04
N THR A 33 8.03 -11.13 -12.66
CA THR A 33 6.84 -11.81 -12.12
C THR A 33 7.09 -12.51 -10.78
N LYS A 34 8.34 -12.90 -10.48
CA LYS A 34 8.70 -13.49 -9.18
C LYS A 34 8.39 -12.59 -7.99
N PHE A 35 8.38 -11.26 -8.19
CA PHE A 35 8.09 -10.27 -7.16
C PHE A 35 6.59 -9.97 -7.04
N TYR A 36 5.73 -10.66 -7.80
CA TYR A 36 4.28 -10.55 -7.61
C TYR A 36 3.84 -11.27 -6.34
N SER A 37 4.70 -12.10 -5.73
CA SER A 37 4.47 -12.72 -4.42
C SER A 37 4.07 -11.70 -3.38
N ASP A 38 4.73 -10.54 -3.37
CA ASP A 38 4.53 -9.50 -2.36
C ASP A 38 3.12 -8.89 -2.49
N PHE A 39 2.64 -8.73 -3.73
CA PHE A 39 1.27 -8.32 -3.98
C PHE A 39 0.25 -9.32 -3.43
N TYR A 40 0.51 -10.64 -3.55
CA TYR A 40 -0.39 -11.63 -2.95
C TYR A 40 -0.38 -11.61 -1.41
N LEU A 41 0.78 -11.28 -0.81
CA LEU A 41 0.87 -11.05 0.63
C LEU A 41 0.06 -9.82 1.05
N ASP A 42 0.16 -8.71 0.30
CA ASP A 42 -0.64 -7.50 0.53
C ASP A 42 -2.14 -7.79 0.49
N LEU A 43 -2.60 -8.56 -0.51
CA LEU A 43 -4.02 -8.94 -0.63
C LEU A 43 -4.50 -9.77 0.57
N ASN A 44 -3.66 -10.67 1.07
CA ASN A 44 -3.98 -11.46 2.25
C ASN A 44 -4.03 -10.59 3.51
N PHE A 45 -3.09 -9.64 3.64
CA PHE A 45 -3.06 -8.71 4.75
C PHE A 45 -4.31 -7.81 4.77
N MET A 46 -4.71 -7.24 3.63
CA MET A 46 -5.96 -6.47 3.50
C MET A 46 -7.18 -7.24 4.01
N ARG A 47 -7.31 -8.51 3.61
CA ARG A 47 -8.44 -9.38 3.97
C ARG A 47 -8.47 -9.72 5.46
N ASN A 48 -7.30 -10.00 6.05
CA ASN A 48 -7.19 -10.45 7.43
C ASN A 48 -7.35 -9.30 8.44
N TYR A 49 -6.92 -8.09 8.08
CA TYR A 49 -6.90 -6.93 8.97
C TYR A 49 -8.01 -5.92 8.70
N ASN A 50 -8.90 -6.19 7.73
CA ASN A 50 -10.07 -5.37 7.41
C ASN A 50 -9.70 -3.89 7.21
N LEU A 51 -8.66 -3.64 6.41
CA LEU A 51 -8.11 -2.32 6.19
C LEU A 51 -8.96 -1.51 5.20
N ASN A 52 -9.64 -0.48 5.69
CA ASN A 52 -10.43 0.42 4.85
C ASN A 52 -9.55 1.36 4.02
N LEU A 53 -8.43 1.79 4.60
CA LEU A 53 -7.57 2.81 4.04
C LEU A 53 -6.12 2.42 4.31
N PHE A 54 -5.29 2.47 3.28
CA PHE A 54 -3.88 2.13 3.37
C PHE A 54 -3.06 2.86 2.31
N VAL A 55 -1.77 2.94 2.57
CA VAL A 55 -0.78 3.40 1.60
C VAL A 55 -0.15 2.18 0.95
N TRP A 56 0.04 2.22 -0.36
CA TRP A 56 0.61 1.13 -1.11
C TRP A 56 1.75 1.62 -1.97
N PHE A 57 2.93 1.10 -1.70
CA PHE A 57 4.15 1.45 -2.42
C PHE A 57 4.51 0.33 -3.41
N VAL A 58 4.71 0.68 -4.67
CA VAL A 58 5.01 -0.26 -5.75
C VAL A 58 6.33 0.14 -6.39
N TYR A 59 7.30 -0.76 -6.40
CA TYR A 59 8.63 -0.55 -6.97
C TYR A 59 9.00 -1.72 -7.89
N ASP A 60 10.13 -1.62 -8.58
CA ASP A 60 10.51 -2.59 -9.63
C ASP A 60 10.68 -4.03 -9.13
N CYS A 61 10.97 -4.19 -7.83
CA CYS A 61 11.24 -5.44 -7.15
C CYS A 61 10.19 -5.87 -6.12
N GLY A 62 9.00 -5.26 -6.09
CA GLY A 62 7.96 -5.68 -5.15
C GLY A 62 6.91 -4.62 -4.83
N THR A 63 6.14 -4.93 -3.79
CA THR A 63 5.14 -4.03 -3.21
C THR A 63 5.26 -4.00 -1.69
N ASN A 64 4.77 -2.91 -1.09
CA ASN A 64 4.70 -2.78 0.35
C ASN A 64 3.40 -2.06 0.71
N LEU A 65 2.54 -2.74 1.48
CA LEU A 65 1.31 -2.20 2.01
C LEU A 65 1.51 -1.70 3.43
N ILE A 66 1.16 -0.44 3.67
CA ILE A 66 1.30 0.25 4.94
C ILE A 66 -0.09 0.67 5.44
N PRO A 67 -0.53 0.21 6.62
CA PRO A 67 -1.78 0.68 7.21
C PRO A 67 -1.82 2.21 7.31
N PHE A 68 -3.00 2.82 7.13
CA PHE A 68 -3.14 4.27 7.24
C PHE A 68 -3.17 4.72 8.71
N THR A 69 -2.00 4.69 9.36
CA THR A 69 -1.81 5.25 10.71
C THR A 69 -0.61 6.19 10.72
N GLU A 70 -0.60 7.15 11.65
CA GLU A 70 0.52 8.09 11.78
C GLU A 70 1.84 7.37 12.07
N VAL A 71 1.78 6.32 12.91
CA VAL A 71 2.94 5.51 13.29
C VAL A 71 3.49 4.75 12.09
N ASP A 72 2.65 3.98 11.40
CA ASP A 72 3.09 3.12 10.29
C ASP A 72 3.62 3.96 9.11
N ILE A 73 2.94 5.08 8.80
CA ILE A 73 3.37 5.99 7.74
C ILE A 73 4.67 6.70 8.14
N GLY A 74 4.81 7.09 9.40
CA GLY A 74 6.04 7.68 9.93
C GLY A 74 7.22 6.72 9.83
N SER A 75 7.05 5.46 10.25
CA SER A 75 8.09 4.42 10.13
C SER A 75 8.45 4.16 8.67
N PHE A 76 7.46 4.02 7.79
CA PHE A 76 7.70 3.86 6.35
C PHE A 76 8.51 5.04 5.76
N GLN A 77 8.15 6.28 6.13
CA GLN A 77 8.86 7.46 5.66
C GLN A 77 10.31 7.50 6.17
N ASN A 78 10.55 7.17 7.43
CA ASN A 78 11.86 7.31 8.06
C ASN A 78 12.81 6.14 7.78
N GLU A 79 12.29 4.92 7.61
CA GLU A 79 13.11 3.70 7.47
C GLU A 79 13.21 3.23 6.03
N TRP A 80 12.11 3.33 5.27
CA TRP A 80 12.04 2.77 3.92
C TRP A 80 12.31 3.81 2.84
N LEU A 81 11.67 4.97 2.91
CA LEU A 81 11.86 6.00 1.89
C LEU A 81 13.26 6.62 1.93
N SER A 82 13.86 6.73 3.12
CA SER A 82 15.22 7.23 3.30
C SER A 82 16.26 6.29 2.69
N THR A 83 16.10 4.97 2.86
CA THR A 83 17.06 3.95 2.42
C THR A 83 16.96 3.65 0.92
N ILE A 84 15.79 3.81 0.31
CA ILE A 84 15.60 3.60 -1.14
C ILE A 84 16.49 4.50 -1.99
N ASP A 85 16.79 5.72 -1.54
CA ASP A 85 17.69 6.62 -2.27
C ASP A 85 19.16 6.18 -2.17
N ASP A 86 19.54 5.44 -1.13
CA ASP A 86 20.91 4.90 -0.97
C ASP A 86 21.19 3.70 -1.89
N PHE A 87 20.16 2.98 -2.32
CA PHE A 87 20.28 1.88 -3.29
C PHE A 87 20.44 2.34 -4.75
N LYS A 88 20.54 3.66 -5.02
CA LYS A 88 20.74 4.26 -6.36
C LYS A 88 22.14 4.01 -6.97
N ILE A 89 22.69 2.81 -6.83
CA ILE A 89 23.89 2.39 -7.57
C ILE A 89 23.57 2.14 -9.06
N GLN A 90 22.30 2.06 -9.48
CA GLN A 90 21.95 2.01 -10.90
C GLN A 90 20.82 2.98 -11.27
N LYS A 91 21.07 3.72 -12.36
CA LYS A 91 20.27 4.78 -12.98
C LYS A 91 18.90 4.32 -13.52
N SER A 92 18.00 3.79 -12.70
CA SER A 92 16.58 3.71 -13.07
C SER A 92 15.84 4.92 -12.51
N ASN A 93 15.29 5.75 -13.41
CA ASN A 93 14.45 6.90 -13.06
C ASN A 93 13.09 6.49 -12.45
N ASP A 94 12.79 5.19 -12.31
CA ASP A 94 11.58 4.68 -11.68
C ASP A 94 11.82 4.51 -10.17
N SER A 95 12.01 5.63 -9.47
CA SER A 95 11.78 5.65 -8.02
C SER A 95 10.34 5.21 -7.79
N GLY A 96 10.11 4.21 -6.94
CA GLY A 96 8.80 3.56 -6.77
C GLY A 96 7.60 4.52 -6.67
N ARG A 97 6.41 3.98 -6.92
CA ARG A 97 5.15 4.71 -7.01
C ARG A 97 4.39 4.51 -5.71
N LEU A 98 3.96 5.60 -5.10
CA LEU A 98 3.13 5.57 -3.90
C LEU A 98 1.66 5.81 -4.27
N TYR A 99 0.77 5.04 -3.67
CA TYR A 99 -0.67 5.15 -3.85
C TYR A 99 -1.36 5.24 -2.49
N LEU A 100 -2.40 6.05 -2.41
CA LEU A 100 -3.39 6.01 -1.33
C LEU A 100 -4.59 5.20 -1.81
N CYS A 101 -4.96 4.18 -1.05
CA CYS A 101 -5.95 3.20 -1.43
C CYS A 101 -7.10 3.21 -0.44
N ASN A 102 -8.32 3.51 -0.90
CA ASN A 102 -9.54 3.46 -0.11
C ASN A 102 -10.41 2.28 -0.60
N VAL A 103 -10.50 1.24 0.22
CA VAL A 103 -11.25 0.02 -0.09
C VAL A 103 -12.75 0.26 -0.14
N GLN A 104 -13.25 1.15 0.72
CA GLN A 104 -14.68 1.46 0.80
C GLN A 104 -15.18 2.14 -0.47
N GLU A 105 -14.41 3.09 -1.00
CA GLU A 105 -14.69 3.78 -2.26
C GLU A 105 -14.20 3.03 -3.50
N GLY A 106 -13.34 2.02 -3.29
CA GLY A 106 -12.63 1.32 -4.36
C GLY A 106 -11.57 2.18 -5.05
N SER A 107 -11.19 3.33 -4.48
CA SER A 107 -10.30 4.30 -5.14
C SER A 107 -8.82 4.01 -4.90
N ILE A 108 -8.00 4.31 -5.91
CA ILE A 108 -6.53 4.21 -5.88
C ILE A 108 -5.97 5.52 -6.43
N THR A 109 -5.39 6.32 -5.56
CA THR A 109 -4.90 7.66 -5.91
C THR A 109 -3.39 7.69 -5.88
N ARG A 110 -2.75 8.01 -7.01
CA ARG A 110 -1.29 8.14 -7.07
C ARG A 110 -0.85 9.40 -6.34
N ILE A 111 0.14 9.24 -5.46
CA ILE A 111 0.71 10.33 -4.66
C ILE A 111 2.01 10.78 -5.30
N ASN A 112 2.06 12.04 -5.71
CA ASN A 112 3.25 12.66 -6.29
C ASN A 112 4.01 13.44 -5.21
N GLY A 113 5.35 13.53 -5.33
CA GLY A 113 6.16 14.29 -4.38
C GLY A 113 6.10 13.78 -2.94
N TYR A 114 5.86 12.49 -2.75
CA TYR A 114 5.72 11.85 -1.43
C TYR A 114 7.03 11.87 -0.61
N LYS A 115 8.18 12.10 -1.27
CA LYS A 115 9.51 12.16 -0.63
C LYS A 115 9.80 13.46 0.11
N THR A 116 8.97 14.49 -0.03
CA THR A 116 9.20 15.79 0.60
C THR A 116 8.20 16.06 1.72
N GLY A 117 8.63 16.72 2.80
CA GLY A 117 7.74 17.09 3.91
C GLY A 117 7.20 15.90 4.72
N ASN A 118 6.14 16.15 5.50
CA ASN A 118 5.48 15.13 6.31
C ASN A 118 4.45 14.36 5.45
N LEU A 119 4.70 13.07 5.20
CA LEU A 119 3.87 12.23 4.35
C LEU A 119 2.49 11.99 4.95
N TYR A 120 2.40 11.72 6.25
CA TYR A 120 1.13 11.48 6.91
C TYR A 120 0.16 12.66 6.75
N LEU A 121 0.63 13.89 7.02
CA LEU A 121 -0.18 15.10 6.85
C LEU A 121 -0.60 15.33 5.39
N LYS A 122 0.29 15.06 4.42
CA LYS A 122 -0.03 15.16 3.00
C LYS A 122 -1.14 14.19 2.60
N LEU A 123 -1.05 12.94 3.04
CA LEU A 123 -2.05 11.93 2.70
C LEU A 123 -3.38 12.22 3.41
N LYS A 124 -3.33 12.68 4.66
CA LYS A 124 -4.50 13.06 5.45
C LYS A 124 -5.30 14.19 4.79
N ALA A 125 -4.66 15.08 4.04
CA ALA A 125 -5.33 16.16 3.30
C ALA A 125 -6.08 15.69 2.03
N LEU A 126 -5.96 14.41 1.65
CA LEU A 126 -6.56 13.83 0.43
C LEU A 126 -7.77 12.93 0.72
N ILE A 127 -8.17 12.83 1.98
CA ILE A 127 -9.27 12.00 2.50
C ILE A 127 -10.31 12.95 3.09
#